data_AF-A0A356I965-F1
#
_entry.id   AF-A0A356I965-F1
#
_cell.length_a   1.000
_cell.length_b   1.000
_cell.length_c   1.000
_cell.angle_alpha   90.00
_cell.angle_beta   90.00
_cell.angle_gamma   90.00
#
_symmetry.space_group_name_H-M   'P 1'
#
loop_
_entity.id
_entity.type
_entity.pdbx_description
1 polymer ?
#
loop_
_entity_poly.entity_id
_entity_poly.type
_entity_poly.pdbx_seq_one_letter_code
_entity_poly.pdbx_strand_id
1 'polypeptide(L)' 'MTKDRIQEFSLEQAEPVWLTDLRLKAFEKVSELDLPVVERVKFHRWNLGDGRLETND' A
#
# COMPACT_ATOMS: atom_id res chain seq x y z
N MET A 1 -4.08 -13.30 -13.66
CA MET A 1 -2.92 -13.41 -12.76
C MET A 1 -3.06 -14.70 -11.98
N THR A 2 -2.08 -15.59 -12.03
CA THR A 2 -2.09 -16.92 -11.36
C THR A 2 -1.02 -16.96 -10.27
N LYS A 3 -1.10 -17.91 -9.33
CA LYS A 3 -0.08 -18.10 -8.29
C LYS A 3 1.31 -18.38 -8.89
N ASP A 4 1.37 -19.16 -9.96
CA ASP A 4 2.64 -19.48 -10.66
C ASP A 4 3.32 -18.21 -11.20
N ARG A 5 2.55 -17.30 -11.79
CA ARG A 5 3.10 -16.03 -12.31
C ARG A 5 3.62 -15.12 -11.20
N ILE A 6 3.05 -15.20 -9.99
CA ILE A 6 3.55 -14.47 -8.81
C ILE A 6 4.89 -15.04 -8.36
N GLN A 7 5.04 -16.37 -8.36
CA GLN A 7 6.28 -17.03 -7.99
C GLN A 7 7.41 -16.74 -9.00
N GLU A 8 7.10 -16.80 -10.30
CA GLU A 8 8.04 -16.40 -11.34
C GLU A 8 8.50 -14.95 -11.17
N PHE A 9 7.55 -14.03 -10.92
CA PHE A 9 7.88 -12.62 -10.67
C PHE A 9 8.80 -12.43 -9.46
N SER A 10 8.51 -13.10 -8.34
CA SER A 10 9.35 -13.00 -7.14
C SER A 10 10.75 -13.59 -7.37
N LEU A 11 10.86 -14.66 -8.18
CA LEU A 11 12.14 -15.24 -8.57
C LEU A 11 12.92 -14.30 -9.49
N GLU A 12 12.27 -13.74 -10.52
CA GLU A 12 12.85 -12.75 -11.44
C GLU A 12 13.41 -11.53 -10.67
N GLN A 13 12.75 -11.14 -9.58
CA GLN A 13 13.18 -10.04 -8.72
C GLN A 13 14.10 -10.42 -7.56
N ALA A 14 14.49 -11.69 -7.47
CA ALA A 14 15.29 -12.24 -6.37
C ALA A 14 14.74 -11.84 -4.97
N GLU A 15 13.41 -11.84 -4.84
CA GLU A 15 12.75 -11.51 -3.59
C GLU A 15 13.08 -12.54 -2.50
N PRO A 16 13.25 -12.12 -1.23
CA PRO A 16 13.41 -13.06 -0.13
C PRO A 16 12.13 -13.86 0.08
N VAL A 17 12.26 -15.10 0.58
CA VAL A 17 11.15 -16.08 0.73
C VAL A 17 9.92 -15.49 1.43
N TRP A 18 10.13 -14.71 2.50
CA TRP A 18 9.03 -14.12 3.27
C TRP A 18 8.15 -13.18 2.44
N LEU A 19 8.71 -12.51 1.43
CA LEU A 19 7.98 -11.58 0.58
C LEU A 19 7.14 -12.33 -0.46
N THR A 20 7.69 -13.40 -1.04
CA THR A 20 6.94 -14.34 -1.90
C THR A 20 5.74 -14.92 -1.14
N ASP A 21 5.94 -15.36 0.10
CA ASP A 21 4.86 -15.89 0.95
C ASP A 21 3.78 -14.84 1.23
N LEU A 22 4.19 -13.58 1.46
CA LEU A 22 3.26 -12.48 1.68
C LEU A 22 2.42 -12.20 0.43
N ARG A 23 3.03 -12.20 -0.76
CA ARG A 23 2.32 -12.03 -2.04
C ARG A 23 1.29 -13.14 -2.27
N LEU A 24 1.65 -14.39 -1.99
CA LEU A 24 0.74 -15.53 -2.14
C LEU A 24 -0.46 -15.43 -1.18
N LYS A 25 -0.23 -15.05 0.09
CA LYS A 25 -1.32 -14.80 1.05
C LYS A 25 -2.21 -13.63 0.64
N ALA A 26 -1.63 -12.56 0.11
CA ALA A 26 -2.38 -11.42 -0.39
C ALA A 26 -3.26 -11.79 -1.59
N PHE A 27 -2.76 -12.66 -2.48
CA PHE A 27 -3.52 -13.14 -3.63
C PHE A 27 -4.76 -13.95 -3.23
N GLU A 28 -4.68 -14.75 -2.16
CA GLU A 28 -5.85 -15.48 -1.61
C GLU A 28 -6.92 -14.54 -1.06
N LYS A 29 -6.51 -13.39 -0.52
CA LYS A 29 -7.42 -12.39 0.05
C LYS A 29 -8.01 -11.43 -0.98
N VAL A 30 -7.38 -11.30 -2.15
CA VAL A 30 -7.82 -10.37 -3.20
C VAL A 30 -9.26 -10.63 -3.67
N SER A 31 -9.73 -11.88 -3.66
CA SER A 31 -11.11 -12.22 -4.02
C SER A 31 -12.13 -11.97 -2.91
N GLU A 32 -11.68 -11.87 -1.67
CA GLU A 32 -12.54 -11.67 -0.49
C GLU A 32 -12.66 -10.20 -0.10
N LEU A 33 -11.68 -9.37 -0.48
CA LEU A 33 -11.60 -7.97 -0.08
C LEU A 33 -12.16 -7.06 -1.17
N ASP A 34 -13.04 -6.14 -0.76
CA ASP A 34 -13.49 -5.06 -1.63
C ASP A 34 -12.31 -4.15 -2.00
N LEU A 35 -12.39 -3.57 -3.21
CA LEU A 35 -11.42 -2.58 -3.64
C LEU A 35 -11.43 -1.39 -2.68
N PRO A 36 -10.27 -0.83 -2.33
CA PRO A 36 -10.20 0.31 -1.43
C PRO A 36 -10.94 1.49 -2.05
N VAL A 37 -11.84 2.10 -1.26
CA VAL A 37 -12.49 3.35 -1.65
C VAL A 37 -11.52 4.48 -1.40
N VAL A 38 -11.11 5.17 -2.47
CA VAL A 38 -10.28 6.37 -2.35
C VAL A 38 -11.14 7.49 -1.75
N GLU A 39 -11.06 7.65 -0.43
CA GLU A 39 -11.69 8.80 0.23
C GLU A 39 -10.95 10.08 -0.12
N ARG A 40 -11.69 11.17 -0.34
CA ARG A 40 -11.09 12.51 -0.41
C ARG A 40 -10.41 12.78 0.93
N VAL A 41 -9.11 13.03 0.90
CA VAL A 41 -8.32 13.41 2.08
C VAL A 41 -9.01 14.56 2.79
N LYS A 42 -9.48 14.31 4.01
CA LYS A 42 -10.00 15.35 4.91
C LYS A 42 -8.82 16.05 5.56
N PHE A 43 -8.10 16.85 4.78
CA PHE A 43 -6.91 17.60 5.22
C PHE A 43 -7.20 18.50 6.44
N HIS A 44 -8.46 18.89 6.66
CA HIS A 44 -8.94 19.56 7.88
C HIS A 44 -8.70 18.78 9.18
N ARG A 45 -8.44 17.47 9.13
CA ARG A 45 -8.13 16.63 10.30
C ARG A 45 -6.63 16.51 10.56
N TRP A 46 -5.81 17.08 9.69
CA TRP A 46 -4.37 17.06 9.86
C TRP A 46 -3.98 18.25 10.74
N ASN A 47 -3.08 18.03 11.70
CA ASN A 47 -2.52 19.09 12.54
C ASN A 47 -1.52 19.94 11.73
N LEU A 48 -1.99 20.61 10.68
CA LEU A 48 -1.17 21.45 9.78
C LEU A 48 -0.94 22.88 10.32
N GLY A 49 -1.29 23.13 11.59
CA GLY A 49 -1.23 24.46 12.19
C GLY A 49 -2.39 25.37 11.77
N ASP A 50 -2.41 26.59 12.29
CA ASP A 50 -3.43 27.60 12.03
C ASP A 50 -3.17 28.43 10.75
N GLY A 51 -2.22 27.98 9.92
CA GLY A 51 -1.86 28.63 8.66
C GLY A 51 -1.21 29.99 8.82
N ARG A 52 -0.82 30.40 10.04
CA ARG A 52 -0.10 31.64 10.26
C ARG A 52 1.37 31.44 9.91
N LEU A 53 1.85 32.29 9.00
CA LEU A 53 3.28 32.41 8.74
C LEU A 53 3.86 33.23 9.89
N GLU A 54 4.66 32.60 10.76
CA GLU A 54 5.45 33.35 11.74
C GLU A 54 6.62 34.01 11.01
N THR A 55 6.60 35.34 10.92
CA THR A 55 7.75 36.14 10.51
C THR A 55 8.68 36.29 11.71
N ASN A 56 9.89 35.75 11.59
CA ASN A 56 10.97 36.03 12.55
C ASN A 56 11.59 37.37 12.17
N ASP A 57 11.37 38.39 13.02
CA ASP A 57 12.08 39.67 12.97
C ASP A 57 13.53 39.54 13.50
#